data_AF-B9SAE4-F1
#
_entry.id   AF-B9SAE4-F1
#
_cell.length_a   1.000
_cell.length_b   1.000
_cell.length_c   1.000
_cell.angle_alpha   90.00
_cell.angle_beta   90.00
_cell.angle_gamma   90.00
#
_symmetry.space_group_name_H-M   'P 1'
#
loop_
_entity.id
_entity.type
_entity.pdbx_description
1 polymer ?
#
loop_
_entity_poly.entity_id
_entity_poly.type
_entity_poly.pdbx_seq_one_letter_code
_entity_poly.pdbx_strand_id
1 'polypeptide(L)'
;MKRSIDEDDYIETLKSNRSYFPLLSFTNLHHLKVYNCERLKNLFRVTIAQSLPHLEYLEVGLANQLVQVFGAEDKADIHYEKEIVFPKLRTLRLEKLPSLTSFCPAGYRCIFPLLEDVTVIGCPHLTTSFTIAPPHFG
;
A
#
# COMPACT_ATOMS: atom_id res chain seq x y z
N MET A 1 -26.91 -34.80 -7.86
CA MET A 1 -26.45 -34.29 -6.55
C MET A 1 -25.43 -33.19 -6.81
N LYS A 2 -25.82 -31.92 -6.69
CA LYS A 2 -24.85 -30.81 -6.69
C LYS A 2 -24.22 -30.80 -5.29
N ARG A 3 -22.93 -31.11 -5.16
CA ARG A 3 -22.22 -30.89 -3.90
C ARG A 3 -22.09 -29.39 -3.74
N SER A 4 -22.76 -28.83 -2.72
CA SER A 4 -22.48 -27.48 -2.27
C SER A 4 -21.05 -27.49 -1.75
N ILE A 5 -20.23 -26.56 -2.21
CA ILE A 5 -18.90 -26.35 -1.63
C ILE A 5 -19.17 -25.65 -0.29
N ASP A 6 -18.71 -26.25 0.81
CA ASP A 6 -18.76 -25.63 2.14
C ASP A 6 -17.91 -24.35 2.14
N GLU A 7 -18.37 -23.29 2.80
CA GLU A 7 -17.66 -22.00 2.85
C GLU A 7 -16.23 -22.14 3.42
N ASP A 8 -16.04 -23.09 4.34
CA ASP A 8 -14.73 -23.42 4.90
C ASP A 8 -13.78 -24.05 3.85
N ASP A 9 -14.31 -24.88 2.95
CA ASP A 9 -13.57 -25.53 1.85
C ASP A 9 -13.18 -24.51 0.76
N TYR A 10 -14.02 -23.48 0.56
CA TYR A 10 -13.71 -22.32 -0.29
C TYR A 10 -12.56 -21.48 0.29
N ILE A 11 -12.60 -21.20 1.60
CA ILE A 11 -11.54 -20.44 2.29
C ILE A 11 -10.22 -21.22 2.32
N GLU A 12 -10.25 -22.54 2.46
CA GLU A 12 -9.06 -23.40 2.43
C GLU A 12 -8.45 -23.47 1.03
N THR A 13 -9.29 -23.51 -0.01
CA THR A 13 -8.87 -23.41 -1.41
C THR A 13 -8.22 -22.07 -1.72
N LEU A 14 -8.72 -20.96 -1.15
CA LEU A 14 -8.10 -19.62 -1.27
C LEU A 14 -6.73 -19.54 -0.58
N LYS A 15 -6.53 -20.26 0.53
CA LYS A 15 -5.24 -20.30 1.25
C LYS A 15 -4.17 -21.12 0.53
N SER A 16 -4.59 -22.17 -0.21
CA SER A 16 -3.68 -23.10 -0.90
C SER A 16 -3.18 -22.57 -2.25
N ASN A 17 -3.98 -21.75 -2.94
CA ASN A 17 -3.57 -21.08 -4.18
C ASN A 17 -2.96 -19.69 -3.92
N ARG A 18 -1.70 -19.65 -3.48
CA ARG A 18 -0.91 -18.39 -3.36
C ARG A 18 -0.70 -17.62 -4.70
N SER A 19 -1.30 -18.08 -5.80
CA SER A 19 -1.15 -17.53 -7.15
C SER A 19 -2.47 -17.05 -7.80
N TYR A 20 -3.61 -17.09 -7.11
CA TYR A 20 -4.88 -16.56 -7.65
C TYR A 20 -5.61 -15.67 -6.63
N PHE A 21 -5.10 -14.45 -6.45
CA PHE A 21 -5.97 -13.33 -6.09
C PHE A 21 -6.13 -12.40 -7.30
N PRO A 22 -7.18 -12.55 -8.13
CA PRO A 22 -7.68 -11.44 -8.92
C PRO A 22 -8.62 -10.61 -8.04
N LEU A 23 -8.14 -9.97 -6.96
CA LEU A 23 -9.03 -9.37 -5.95
C LEU A 23 -9.50 -7.94 -6.27
N LEU A 24 -9.71 -7.60 -7.55
CA LEU A 24 -9.86 -6.24 -8.08
C LEU A 24 -8.49 -5.65 -8.38
N SER A 25 -8.20 -5.48 -9.67
CA SER A 25 -7.08 -4.66 -10.15
C SER A 25 -7.66 -3.34 -10.60
N PHE A 26 -7.24 -2.24 -9.97
CA PHE A 26 -7.70 -0.89 -10.32
C PHE A 26 -6.85 -0.35 -11.46
N THR A 27 -6.89 -1.03 -12.62
CA THR A 27 -6.06 -0.69 -13.78
C THR A 27 -6.36 0.69 -14.37
N ASN A 28 -7.53 1.26 -14.08
CA ASN A 28 -7.91 2.60 -14.52
C ASN A 28 -7.67 3.68 -13.45
N LEU A 29 -7.17 3.31 -12.27
CA LEU A 29 -6.90 4.26 -11.20
C LEU A 29 -5.48 4.80 -11.32
N HIS A 30 -5.35 5.98 -11.95
CA HIS A 30 -4.08 6.69 -12.08
C HIS A 30 -3.86 7.72 -10.97
N HIS A 31 -4.95 8.29 -10.43
CA HIS A 31 -4.89 9.37 -9.46
C HIS A 31 -5.77 9.05 -8.26
N LEU A 32 -5.19 9.06 -7.06
CA LEU A 32 -5.91 8.85 -5.81
C LEU A 32 -5.66 10.02 -4.86
N LYS A 33 -6.75 10.67 -4.45
CA LYS A 33 -6.74 11.71 -3.42
C LYS A 33 -7.63 11.29 -2.26
N VAL A 34 -7.11 11.35 -1.04
CA VAL A 34 -7.86 10.99 0.17
C VAL A 34 -7.72 12.11 1.18
N TYR A 35 -8.83 12.74 1.50
CA TYR A 35 -8.86 13.91 2.37
C TYR A 35 -9.92 13.79 3.46
N ASN A 36 -9.63 14.40 4.61
CA ASN A 36 -10.59 14.61 5.69
C ASN A 36 -11.20 13.30 6.25
N CYS A 37 -10.41 12.23 6.28
CA CYS A 37 -10.82 10.92 6.77
C CYS A 37 -10.32 10.71 8.20
N GLU A 38 -10.97 11.36 9.17
CA GLU A 38 -10.46 11.45 10.56
C GLU A 38 -10.36 10.13 11.31
N ARG A 39 -11.12 9.10 10.92
CA ARG A 39 -11.13 7.76 11.55
C ARG A 39 -10.27 6.74 10.80
N LEU A 40 -9.67 7.12 9.67
CA LEU A 40 -8.89 6.22 8.83
C LEU A 40 -7.55 5.95 9.50
N LYS A 41 -7.30 4.69 9.89
CA LYS A 41 -6.03 4.28 10.53
C LYS A 41 -4.96 3.87 9.53
N ASN A 42 -5.37 3.20 8.45
CA ASN A 42 -4.54 2.85 7.31
C ASN A 42 -5.35 3.10 6.04
N LEU A 43 -4.71 3.56 4.95
CA LEU A 43 -5.43 3.79 3.69
C LEU A 43 -5.83 2.46 3.06
N PHE A 44 -4.88 1.54 2.92
CA PHE A 44 -5.11 0.20 2.40
C PHE A 44 -4.28 -0.84 3.13
N ARG A 45 -4.67 -2.11 2.99
CA ARG A 45 -3.76 -3.22 3.28
C ARG A 45 -2.73 -3.34 2.16
N VAL A 46 -1.55 -3.88 2.49
CA VAL A 46 -0.48 -4.15 1.54
C VAL A 46 -0.93 -5.00 0.33
N THR A 47 -1.87 -5.91 0.53
CA THR A 47 -2.43 -6.74 -0.55
C THR A 47 -3.10 -5.91 -1.64
N ILE A 48 -3.69 -4.75 -1.30
CA ILE A 48 -4.31 -3.84 -2.26
C ILE A 48 -3.26 -3.00 -3.00
N ALA A 49 -2.07 -2.78 -2.42
CA ALA A 49 -1.01 -2.06 -3.10
C ALA A 49 -0.61 -2.73 -4.43
N GLN A 50 -0.64 -4.07 -4.46
CA GLN A 50 -0.39 -4.86 -5.67
C GLN A 50 -1.50 -4.73 -6.72
N SER A 51 -2.69 -4.27 -6.31
CA SER A 51 -3.85 -4.01 -7.18
C SER A 51 -3.86 -2.60 -7.78
N LEU A 52 -2.79 -1.81 -7.61
CA LEU A 52 -2.68 -0.42 -8.09
C LEU A 52 -1.56 -0.27 -9.15
N PRO A 53 -1.57 -1.07 -10.24
CA PRO A 53 -0.44 -1.15 -11.18
C PRO A 53 -0.19 0.14 -11.97
N HIS A 54 -1.19 1.03 -12.05
CA HIS A 54 -1.15 2.25 -12.84
C HIS A 54 -1.27 3.54 -12.04
N LEU A 55 -1.18 3.46 -10.71
CA LEU A 55 -1.24 4.64 -9.88
C LEU A 55 -0.02 5.52 -10.13
N GLU A 56 -0.27 6.74 -10.60
CA GLU A 56 0.73 7.76 -10.93
C GLU A 56 0.79 8.87 -9.89
N TYR A 57 -0.34 9.17 -9.24
CA TYR A 57 -0.46 10.23 -8.24
C TYR A 57 -1.18 9.73 -7.00
N LEU A 58 -0.53 9.89 -5.84
CA LEU A 58 -1.12 9.63 -4.52
C LEU A 58 -1.03 10.87 -3.65
N GLU A 59 -2.17 11.30 -3.13
CA GLU A 59 -2.25 12.40 -2.19
C GLU A 59 -3.15 12.04 -1.02
N VAL A 60 -2.62 12.20 0.19
CA VAL A 60 -3.35 11.92 1.42
C VAL A 60 -3.20 13.11 2.35
N GLY A 61 -4.31 13.64 2.86
CA GLY A 61 -4.24 14.74 3.80
C GLY A 61 -5.42 14.87 4.75
N LEU A 62 -5.22 15.66 5.81
CA LEU A 62 -6.24 15.95 6.82
C LEU A 62 -6.84 14.67 7.45
N ALA A 63 -6.03 13.62 7.63
CA ALA A 63 -6.44 12.35 8.22
C ALA A 63 -5.72 12.13 9.56
N ASN A 64 -6.31 12.65 10.64
CA ASN A 64 -5.65 12.77 11.93
C ASN A 64 -5.28 11.44 12.60
N GLN A 65 -6.03 10.36 12.34
CA GLN A 65 -5.77 9.04 12.93
C GLN A 65 -4.98 8.12 12.00
N LEU A 66 -4.53 8.58 10.83
CA LEU A 66 -3.77 7.77 9.89
C LEU A 66 -2.38 7.50 10.46
N VAL A 67 -2.09 6.24 10.79
CA VAL A 67 -0.82 5.81 11.38
C VAL A 67 0.14 5.32 10.31
N GLN A 68 -0.37 4.61 9.31
CA GLN A 68 0.40 4.14 8.15
C GLN A 68 -0.39 4.39 6.87
N VAL A 69 0.30 4.62 5.75
CA VAL A 69 -0.40 4.68 4.45
C VAL A 69 -0.86 3.27 4.08
N PHE A 70 0.05 2.29 4.09
CA PHE A 70 -0.29 0.88 3.89
C PHE A 70 -0.13 0.10 5.20
N GLY A 71 -1.16 -0.65 5.58
CA GLY A 71 -1.18 -1.54 6.73
C GLY A 71 -0.75 -2.97 6.37
N ALA A 72 -0.20 -3.70 7.34
CA ALA A 72 0.21 -5.09 7.18
C ALA A 72 -1.00 -6.03 6.97
N GLU A 73 -0.73 -7.22 6.43
CA GLU A 73 -1.63 -8.36 6.56
C GLU A 73 -1.46 -9.02 7.93
N ASP A 74 -2.49 -9.66 8.45
CA ASP A 74 -2.46 -10.33 9.75
C ASP A 74 -1.37 -11.41 9.76
N LYS A 75 -0.36 -11.23 10.64
CA LYS A 75 0.87 -12.05 10.79
C LYS A 75 1.84 -11.95 9.60
N ALA A 76 2.56 -10.84 9.51
CA ALA A 76 3.79 -10.81 8.71
C ALA A 76 4.85 -11.71 9.35
N ASP A 77 5.30 -12.74 8.63
CA ASP A 77 6.52 -13.46 8.99
C ASP A 77 7.70 -12.48 8.94
N ILE A 78 8.16 -12.05 10.11
CA ILE A 78 9.27 -11.10 10.32
C ILE A 78 10.63 -11.63 9.84
N HIS A 79 10.67 -12.83 9.28
CA HIS A 79 11.91 -13.49 8.84
C HIS A 79 12.41 -12.99 7.49
N TYR A 80 11.56 -12.36 6.66
CA TYR A 80 11.97 -11.84 5.34
C TYR A 80 11.29 -10.50 5.06
N GLU A 81 12.07 -9.49 4.66
CA GLU A 81 11.55 -8.21 4.18
C GLU A 81 10.84 -8.42 2.83
N LYS A 82 9.55 -8.05 2.76
CA LYS A 82 8.74 -8.19 1.54
C LYS A 82 8.74 -6.89 0.76
N GLU A 83 8.96 -6.96 -0.54
CA GLU A 83 8.94 -5.79 -1.41
C GLU A 83 7.55 -5.52 -1.98
N ILE A 84 7.17 -4.23 -2.04
CA ILE A 84 5.96 -3.74 -2.67
C ILE A 84 6.39 -2.71 -3.70
N VAL A 85 6.11 -2.95 -4.97
CA VAL A 85 6.53 -2.05 -6.05
C VAL A 85 5.34 -1.23 -6.52
N PHE A 86 5.51 0.09 -6.59
CA PHE A 86 4.58 1.02 -7.23
C PHE A 86 5.20 1.50 -8.55
N PRO A 87 5.00 0.76 -9.65
CA PRO A 87 5.82 0.90 -10.85
C PRO A 87 5.60 2.22 -11.59
N LYS A 88 4.46 2.89 -11.39
CA LYS A 88 4.10 4.12 -12.10
C LYS A 88 3.95 5.36 -11.21
N LEU A 89 4.14 5.24 -9.89
CA LEU A 89 3.91 6.36 -8.98
C LEU A 89 4.98 7.43 -9.19
N ARG A 90 4.55 8.61 -9.65
CA ARG A 90 5.39 9.78 -9.96
C ARG A 90 5.28 10.85 -8.90
N THR A 91 4.11 11.01 -8.30
CA THR A 91 3.86 12.05 -7.29
C THR A 91 3.27 11.46 -6.02
N LEU A 92 3.91 11.77 -4.89
CA LEU A 92 3.43 11.44 -3.55
C LEU A 92 3.30 12.71 -2.71
N ARG A 93 2.08 12.98 -2.22
CA ARG A 93 1.80 14.11 -1.32
C ARG A 93 1.18 13.64 -0.01
N LEU A 94 1.78 14.06 1.10
CA LEU A 94 1.34 13.75 2.46
C LEU A 94 1.19 15.05 3.23
N GLU A 95 -0.04 15.41 3.60
CA GLU A 95 -0.34 16.74 4.14
C GLU A 95 -1.15 16.68 5.44
N LYS A 96 -0.64 17.28 6.51
CA LYS A 96 -1.33 17.42 7.80
C LYS A 96 -1.80 16.06 8.32
N LEU A 97 -0.85 15.13 8.48
CA LEU A 97 -1.07 13.78 8.97
C LEU A 97 -0.34 13.62 10.32
N PRO A 98 -0.90 14.14 11.43
CA PRO A 98 -0.20 14.23 12.70
C PRO A 98 0.18 12.87 13.29
N SER A 99 -0.61 11.81 13.05
CA SER A 99 -0.35 10.47 13.59
C SER A 99 0.46 9.57 12.64
N LEU A 100 0.84 10.05 11.45
CA LEU A 100 1.50 9.21 10.46
C LEU A 100 2.94 8.93 10.89
N THR A 101 3.26 7.66 11.04
CA THR A 101 4.58 7.20 11.50
C THR A 101 5.42 6.58 10.38
N SER A 102 4.77 5.91 9.43
CA SER A 102 5.43 5.17 8.36
C SER A 102 4.57 5.12 7.10
N PHE A 103 5.19 5.00 5.93
CA PHE A 103 4.47 4.77 4.68
C PHE A 103 4.09 3.29 4.52
N CYS A 104 5.07 2.41 4.72
CA CYS A 104 4.93 0.95 4.61
C CYS A 104 4.80 0.31 5.99
N PRO A 105 4.14 -0.84 6.09
CA PRO A 105 4.11 -1.61 7.32
C PRO A 105 5.48 -2.20 7.67
N ALA A 106 5.71 -2.50 8.95
CA ALA A 106 6.94 -3.16 9.38
C ALA A 106 7.13 -4.52 8.68
N GLY A 107 8.37 -4.84 8.30
CA GLY A 107 8.69 -6.03 7.51
C GLY A 107 8.40 -5.89 6.00
N TYR A 108 8.00 -4.70 5.55
CA TYR A 108 7.80 -4.40 4.14
C TYR A 108 8.63 -3.21 3.68
N ARG A 109 9.12 -3.31 2.44
CA ARG A 109 9.84 -2.25 1.73
C ARG A 109 9.04 -1.80 0.52
N CYS A 110 8.58 -0.56 0.51
CA CYS A 110 7.96 0.00 -0.69
C CYS A 110 9.03 0.59 -1.61
N ILE A 111 8.91 0.28 -2.90
CA ILE A 111 9.83 0.69 -3.96
C ILE A 111 9.05 1.53 -4.97
N PHE A 112 9.60 2.71 -5.30
CA PHE A 112 8.98 3.68 -6.20
C PHE A 112 9.96 4.05 -7.31
N PRO A 113 10.10 3.22 -8.37
CA PRO A 113 11.14 3.41 -9.37
C PRO A 113 10.99 4.69 -10.21
N LEU A 114 9.78 5.25 -10.30
CA LEU A 114 9.47 6.44 -11.11
C LEU A 114 9.08 7.66 -10.27
N LEU A 115 9.36 7.66 -8.96
CA LEU A 115 8.96 8.75 -8.08
C LEU A 115 9.78 10.01 -8.37
N GLU A 116 9.11 11.09 -8.72
CA GLU A 116 9.71 12.35 -9.17
C GLU A 116 9.41 13.49 -8.19
N ASP A 117 8.17 13.58 -7.68
CA ASP A 117 7.72 14.63 -6.75
C ASP A 117 7.28 14.01 -5.41
N VAL A 118 7.89 14.47 -4.32
CA VAL A 118 7.54 14.11 -2.95
C VAL A 118 7.33 15.37 -2.13
N THR A 119 6.10 15.54 -1.63
CA THR A 119 5.75 16.62 -0.71
C THR A 119 5.27 16.04 0.61
N VAL A 120 5.93 16.43 1.71
CA VAL A 120 5.53 16.06 3.07
C VAL A 120 5.42 17.32 3.91
N ILE A 121 4.20 17.68 4.31
CA ILE A 121 3.93 18.90 5.07
C ILE A 121 3.07 18.54 6.28
N GLY A 122 3.46 18.99 7.47
CA GLY A 122 2.66 18.75 8.69
C GLY A 122 2.53 17.27 9.09
N CYS A 123 3.59 16.47 8.90
CA CYS A 123 3.65 15.06 9.28
C CYS A 123 4.79 14.84 10.31
N PRO A 124 4.64 15.29 11.56
CA PRO A 124 5.73 15.42 12.53
C PRO A 124 6.32 14.08 13.03
N HIS A 125 5.58 12.97 12.90
CA HIS A 125 6.01 11.64 13.36
C HIS A 125 6.48 10.72 12.23
N LEU A 126 6.47 11.20 10.98
CA LEU A 126 6.84 10.39 9.84
C LEU A 126 8.35 10.13 9.84
N THR A 127 8.74 8.87 10.02
CA THR A 127 10.13 8.43 9.89
C THR A 127 10.28 7.72 8.54
N THR A 128 10.95 8.36 7.60
CA THR A 128 11.13 7.82 6.24
C THR A 128 12.60 7.61 5.91
N SER A 129 12.97 6.38 5.60
CA SER A 129 14.18 6.04 4.85
C SER A 129 13.80 5.70 3.40
N PHE A 130 13.71 6.71 2.53
CA PHE A 130 13.56 6.44 1.10
C PHE A 130 14.93 6.06 0.52
N THR A 131 15.06 4.85 -0.03
CA THR A 131 16.20 4.53 -0.90
C THR A 131 15.76 4.83 -2.33
N ILE A 132 16.27 5.92 -2.90
CA ILE A 132 16.19 6.13 -4.35
C ILE A 132 17.12 5.08 -4.96
N ALA A 133 16.57 4.08 -5.66
CA ALA A 133 17.40 3.19 -6.44
C ALA A 133 18.10 4.03 -7.52
N PRO A 134 19.44 3.90 -7.69
CA PRO A 134 20.10 4.60 -8.78
C PRO A 134 19.47 4.17 -10.11
N PRO A 135 19.30 5.08 -11.08
CA PRO A 135 18.74 4.73 -12.37
C PRO A 135 19.60 3.63 -12.99
N HIS A 136 18.97 2.49 -13.30
CA HIS A 136 19.61 1.44 -14.09
C HIS A 136 19.81 2.00 -15.50
N PHE A 137 21.04 2.41 -15.81
CA PHE A 137 21.48 2.56 -17.20
C PHE A 137 21.73 1.15 -17.74
N GLY A 138 20.80 0.65 -18.55
CA GLY A 138 20.88 -0.61 -19.28
C GLY A 138 20.05 -0.54 -20.54
#